data_AF-A0A0G2GHC0-F1
#
_entry.id   AF-A0A0G2GHC0-F1
#
_cell.length_a   1.000
_cell.length_b   1.000
_cell.length_c   1.000
_cell.angle_alpha   90.00
_cell.angle_beta   90.00
_cell.angle_gamma   90.00
#
_symmetry.space_group_name_H-M   'P 1'
#
loop_
_entity.id
_entity.type
_entity.pdbx_description
1 polymer ?
#
loop_
_entity_poly.entity_id
_entity_poly.type
_entity_poly.pdbx_seq_one_letter_code
_entity_poly.pdbx_strand_id
1 'polypeptide(L)'
;MRPLLSLIPLVSSTIAGTVLWDGRFNDISSSAELAEWSWSNQVGPYQYYIHGNGYVTDYVNLDSSYKNPADSSSTQGVKITIDNTSYWNGQDMRRTELIPQTDAAINKGKVYYHFSISHLSTNPPGTHEEHQIAFFESHFTELKYGLLSGESGTSDSTLRWQVSSVTQWNTTFEAESDSGILPERMI
;
A
#
# COMPACT_ATOMS: atom_id res chain seq x y z
N MET A 1 -45.24 -43.15 11.52
CA MET A 1 -44.61 -42.27 10.51
C MET A 1 -43.78 -41.22 11.25
N ARG A 2 -42.45 -41.20 11.08
CA ARG A 2 -41.56 -40.19 11.67
C ARG A 2 -41.43 -39.01 10.70
N PRO A 3 -41.61 -37.74 11.11
CA PRO A 3 -41.40 -36.61 10.22
C PRO A 3 -39.89 -36.40 10.04
N LEU A 4 -39.43 -36.41 8.79
CA LEU A 4 -38.07 -36.03 8.43
C LEU A 4 -38.03 -34.48 8.45
N LEU A 5 -37.37 -33.87 9.44
CA LEU A 5 -37.08 -32.44 9.39
C LEU A 5 -36.05 -32.18 8.28
N SER A 6 -36.46 -31.45 7.24
CA SER A 6 -35.58 -30.96 6.19
C SER A 6 -34.79 -29.75 6.71
N LEU A 7 -33.47 -29.89 6.82
CA LEU A 7 -32.55 -28.78 7.04
C LEU A 7 -32.34 -28.07 5.70
N ILE A 8 -32.88 -26.85 5.55
CA ILE A 8 -32.61 -26.01 4.38
C ILE A 8 -31.31 -25.24 4.68
N PRO A 9 -30.21 -25.48 3.93
CA PRO A 9 -29.03 -24.63 4.06
C PRO A 9 -29.33 -23.25 3.47
N LEU A 10 -29.27 -22.20 4.28
CA LEU A 10 -29.16 -20.83 3.77
C LEU A 10 -27.79 -20.70 3.11
N VAL A 11 -27.77 -20.73 1.78
CA VAL A 11 -26.58 -20.33 1.01
C VAL A 11 -26.54 -18.81 1.07
N SER A 12 -25.72 -18.27 1.97
CA SER A 12 -25.41 -16.85 2.00
C SER A 12 -24.53 -16.54 0.79
N SER A 13 -25.13 -16.03 -0.28
CA SER A 13 -24.38 -15.54 -1.44
C SER A 13 -23.64 -14.26 -1.02
N THR A 14 -22.32 -14.33 -0.88
CA THR A 14 -21.50 -13.13 -0.70
C THR A 14 -21.51 -12.34 -2.00
N ILE A 15 -22.07 -11.13 -1.98
CA ILE A 15 -21.80 -10.16 -3.05
C ILE A 15 -20.36 -9.68 -2.80
N ALA A 16 -19.40 -10.32 -3.46
CA ALA A 16 -18.06 -9.77 -3.57
C ALA A 16 -18.18 -8.43 -4.32
N GLY A 17 -17.59 -7.37 -3.78
CA GLY A 17 -17.55 -6.08 -4.48
C GLY A 17 -16.88 -6.22 -5.86
N THR A 18 -17.19 -5.31 -6.77
CA THR A 18 -16.53 -5.27 -8.10
C THR A 18 -15.19 -4.55 -7.97
N VAL A 19 -14.11 -5.19 -8.42
CA VAL A 19 -12.79 -4.55 -8.56
C VAL A 19 -12.89 -3.54 -9.71
N LEU A 20 -12.73 -2.25 -9.40
CA LEU A 20 -12.73 -1.17 -10.40
C LEU A 20 -11.36 -0.99 -11.08
N TRP A 21 -10.30 -1.25 -10.32
CA TRP A 21 -8.90 -1.18 -10.75
C TRP A 21 -8.09 -2.17 -9.91
N ASP A 22 -7.13 -2.84 -10.53
CA ASP A 22 -6.32 -3.89 -9.90
C ASP A 22 -4.86 -3.48 -9.80
N GLY A 23 -4.41 -3.23 -8.57
CA GLY A 23 -3.05 -2.83 -8.24
C GLY A 23 -2.17 -3.97 -7.70
N ARG A 24 -2.56 -5.24 -7.86
CA ARG A 24 -1.87 -6.37 -7.20
C ARG A 24 -0.59 -6.84 -7.89
N PHE A 25 -0.12 -6.16 -8.93
CA PHE A 25 1.05 -6.53 -9.74
C PHE A 25 0.98 -7.95 -10.34
N ASN A 26 -0.20 -8.53 -10.46
CA ASN A 26 -0.38 -9.88 -11.01
C ASN A 26 -0.02 -9.95 -12.50
N ASP A 27 -0.24 -8.85 -13.23
CA ASP A 27 -0.02 -8.74 -14.68
C ASP A 27 1.37 -8.18 -15.04
N ILE A 28 2.25 -8.01 -14.05
CA ILE A 28 3.61 -7.49 -14.23
C ILE A 28 4.60 -8.53 -13.72
N SER A 29 5.59 -8.90 -14.52
CA SER A 29 6.64 -9.86 -14.12
C SER A 29 7.79 -9.23 -13.36
N SER A 30 8.07 -7.94 -13.60
CA SER A 30 9.16 -7.20 -12.96
C SER A 30 8.82 -5.72 -12.82
N SER A 31 9.33 -5.06 -11.78
CA SER A 31 9.20 -3.60 -11.63
C SER A 31 9.82 -2.82 -12.80
N ALA A 32 10.69 -3.44 -13.59
CA ALA A 32 11.20 -2.87 -14.85
C ALA A 32 10.09 -2.43 -15.82
N GLU A 33 8.94 -3.13 -15.83
CA GLU A 33 7.81 -2.81 -16.72
C GLU A 33 7.12 -1.50 -16.34
N LEU A 34 7.29 -1.00 -15.10
CA LEU A 34 6.79 0.33 -14.71
C LEU A 34 7.46 1.46 -15.51
N ALA A 35 8.66 1.23 -16.07
CA ALA A 35 9.35 2.18 -16.92
C ALA A 35 8.76 2.29 -18.35
N GLU A 36 7.83 1.41 -18.73
CA GLU A 36 7.14 1.49 -20.02
C GLU A 36 6.04 2.56 -20.05
N TRP A 37 5.53 2.93 -18.87
CA TRP A 37 4.58 4.03 -18.72
C TRP A 37 5.28 5.38 -18.97
N SER A 38 4.60 6.27 -19.69
CA SER A 38 4.97 7.67 -19.81
C SER A 38 3.74 8.55 -20.06
N TRP A 39 3.89 9.87 -19.93
CA TRP A 39 2.84 10.83 -20.29
C TRP A 39 2.32 10.67 -21.73
N SER A 40 3.16 10.22 -22.66
CA SER A 40 2.78 9.94 -24.06
C SER A 40 2.33 8.50 -24.30
N ASN A 41 2.53 7.59 -23.35
CA ASN A 41 2.21 6.17 -23.46
C ASN A 41 1.78 5.62 -22.10
N GLN A 42 0.54 5.92 -21.71
CA GLN A 42 0.01 5.61 -20.38
C GLN A 42 -0.47 4.15 -20.26
N VAL A 43 0.46 3.21 -20.42
CA VAL A 43 0.20 1.75 -20.38
C VAL A 43 0.35 1.18 -18.97
N GLY A 44 -0.19 -0.02 -18.75
CA GLY A 44 -0.09 -0.73 -17.48
C GLY A 44 -1.00 -0.16 -16.37
N PRO A 45 -0.95 -0.76 -15.18
CA PRO A 45 -1.86 -0.43 -14.07
C PRO A 45 -1.40 0.78 -13.24
N TYR A 46 -0.16 1.24 -13.37
CA TYR A 46 0.42 2.30 -12.55
C TYR A 46 1.09 3.38 -13.39
N GLN A 47 0.87 4.64 -13.00
CA GLN A 47 1.72 5.76 -13.37
C GLN A 47 2.96 5.75 -12.47
N TYR A 48 4.13 5.87 -13.08
CA TYR A 48 5.41 5.88 -12.39
C TYR A 48 6.23 7.08 -12.84
N TYR A 49 6.14 8.18 -12.09
CA TYR A 49 6.90 9.41 -12.35
C TYR A 49 7.35 10.17 -11.11
N ILE A 50 6.85 9.81 -9.92
CA ILE A 50 7.23 10.42 -8.65
C ILE A 50 8.28 9.52 -8.00
N HIS A 51 9.51 9.66 -8.46
CA HIS A 51 10.67 8.91 -8.01
C HIS A 51 11.95 9.75 -8.16
N GLY A 52 13.06 9.22 -7.65
CA GLY A 52 14.39 9.79 -7.79
C GLY A 52 15.03 9.55 -9.17
N ASN A 53 16.30 9.93 -9.32
CA ASN A 53 17.02 9.82 -10.61
C ASN A 53 17.62 8.42 -10.89
N GLY A 54 17.51 7.49 -9.96
CA GLY A 54 17.99 6.11 -10.06
C GLY A 54 17.10 5.23 -10.94
N TYR A 55 17.50 3.98 -11.09
CA TYR A 55 16.71 2.99 -11.83
C TYR A 55 15.46 2.60 -11.04
N VAL A 56 14.41 2.13 -11.74
CA VAL A 56 13.19 1.67 -11.06
C VAL A 56 13.45 0.59 -10.02
N THR A 57 14.43 -0.28 -10.25
CA THR A 57 14.83 -1.34 -9.30
C THR A 57 15.51 -0.82 -8.03
N ASP A 58 15.96 0.44 -8.02
CA ASP A 58 16.49 1.07 -6.79
C ASP A 58 15.33 1.38 -5.82
N TYR A 59 14.13 1.62 -6.36
CA TYR A 59 12.97 2.13 -5.62
C TYR A 59 11.81 1.14 -5.50
N VAL A 60 11.60 0.28 -6.49
CA VAL A 60 10.47 -0.63 -6.58
C VAL A 60 10.97 -2.01 -6.96
N ASN A 61 10.67 -3.01 -6.14
CA ASN A 61 11.02 -4.40 -6.40
C ASN A 61 9.81 -5.31 -6.13
N LEU A 62 9.63 -6.32 -6.96
CA LEU A 62 8.55 -7.29 -6.82
C LEU A 62 9.11 -8.65 -6.42
N ASP A 63 8.48 -9.31 -5.46
CA ASP A 63 8.82 -10.67 -5.05
C ASP A 63 7.64 -11.34 -4.31
N SER A 64 7.52 -12.66 -4.42
CA SER A 64 6.51 -13.44 -3.70
C SER A 64 6.60 -13.36 -2.17
N SER A 65 7.78 -13.06 -1.63
CA SER A 65 8.02 -12.86 -0.19
C SER A 65 7.56 -11.49 0.31
N TYR A 66 7.29 -10.53 -0.58
CA TYR A 66 6.90 -9.16 -0.18
C TYR A 66 5.39 -8.99 0.04
N LYS A 67 4.57 -9.99 -0.30
CA LYS A 67 3.11 -9.91 -0.10
C LYS A 67 2.68 -10.39 1.29
N ASN A 68 1.39 -10.26 1.55
CA ASN A 68 0.73 -11.02 2.60
C ASN A 68 0.60 -12.50 2.25
N PRO A 69 1.18 -13.44 3.03
CA PRO A 69 0.99 -14.87 2.82
C PRO A 69 -0.48 -15.30 2.87
N ALA A 70 -1.32 -14.57 3.62
CA ALA A 70 -2.76 -14.82 3.67
C ALA A 70 -3.50 -14.31 2.41
N ASP A 71 -2.89 -13.42 1.63
CA ASP A 71 -3.43 -12.98 0.34
C ASP A 71 -3.07 -13.99 -0.75
N SER A 72 -4.02 -14.89 -1.03
CA SER A 72 -3.93 -15.86 -2.11
C SER A 72 -4.19 -15.26 -3.50
N SER A 73 -4.64 -14.01 -3.57
CA SER A 73 -5.06 -13.35 -4.80
C SER A 73 -3.97 -12.50 -5.46
N SER A 74 -2.92 -12.14 -4.72
CA SER A 74 -1.70 -11.52 -5.24
C SER A 74 -0.63 -12.58 -5.47
N THR A 75 0.02 -12.59 -6.63
CA THR A 75 1.12 -13.51 -6.97
C THR A 75 2.44 -13.07 -6.33
N GLN A 76 2.60 -11.76 -6.13
CA GLN A 76 3.78 -11.12 -5.54
C GLN A 76 3.38 -9.89 -4.74
N GLY A 77 4.29 -9.40 -3.91
CA GLY A 77 4.16 -8.10 -3.26
C GLY A 77 5.15 -7.11 -3.85
N VAL A 78 5.06 -5.87 -3.35
CA VAL A 78 5.94 -4.79 -3.75
C VAL A 78 6.73 -4.29 -2.55
N LYS A 79 8.04 -4.16 -2.70
CA LYS A 79 8.90 -3.42 -1.77
C LYS A 79 9.15 -2.04 -2.35
N ILE A 80 8.71 -1.02 -1.62
CA ILE A 80 8.96 0.38 -1.92
C ILE A 80 10.13 0.86 -1.06
N THR A 81 11.18 1.33 -1.72
CA THR A 81 12.38 1.88 -1.09
C THR A 81 12.40 3.39 -1.29
N ILE A 82 12.68 4.10 -0.20
CA ILE A 82 13.18 5.47 -0.26
C ILE A 82 14.65 5.45 0.15
N ASP A 83 15.54 6.04 -0.65
CA ASP A 83 16.97 6.15 -0.40
C ASP A 83 17.45 7.61 -0.55
N ASN A 84 18.76 7.86 -0.48
CA ASN A 84 19.32 9.21 -0.57
C ASN A 84 19.17 9.86 -1.96
N THR A 85 18.63 9.14 -2.93
CA THR A 85 18.40 9.60 -4.31
C THR A 85 16.93 9.77 -4.65
N SER A 86 16.01 9.35 -3.76
CA SER A 86 14.54 9.42 -3.93
C SER A 86 13.97 10.84 -3.84
N TYR A 87 14.62 11.84 -4.44
CA TYR A 87 14.13 13.21 -4.50
C TYR A 87 13.52 13.48 -5.87
N TRP A 88 12.22 13.71 -5.90
CA TRP A 88 11.48 14.02 -7.11
C TRP A 88 11.47 15.53 -7.37
N ASN A 89 11.79 15.94 -8.60
CA ASN A 89 11.64 17.32 -9.07
C ASN A 89 12.29 18.40 -8.17
N GLY A 90 13.45 18.09 -7.57
CA GLY A 90 14.20 19.00 -6.71
C GLY A 90 13.52 19.33 -5.37
N GLN A 91 12.53 18.54 -4.96
CA GLN A 91 11.90 18.66 -3.64
C GLN A 91 12.84 18.16 -2.53
N ASP A 92 12.60 18.61 -1.30
CA ASP A 92 13.36 18.19 -0.12
C ASP A 92 12.73 16.95 0.58
N MET A 93 11.58 16.50 0.10
CA MET A 93 10.93 15.28 0.59
C MET A 93 11.38 14.07 -0.23
N ARG A 94 11.69 12.97 0.45
CA ARG A 94 12.01 11.69 -0.20
C ARG A 94 10.73 10.98 -0.59
N ARG A 95 10.57 10.63 -1.86
CA ARG A 95 9.34 10.13 -2.47
C ARG A 95 9.63 8.98 -3.44
N THR A 96 8.86 7.91 -3.30
CA THR A 96 8.69 6.84 -4.28
C THR A 96 7.21 6.49 -4.27
N GLU A 97 6.47 6.91 -5.29
CA GLU A 97 5.02 6.78 -5.33
C GLU A 97 4.54 6.19 -6.67
N LEU A 98 3.50 5.36 -6.57
CA LEU A 98 2.79 4.79 -7.70
C LEU A 98 1.34 5.27 -7.65
N ILE A 99 0.84 5.78 -8.77
CA ILE A 99 -0.53 6.29 -8.88
C ILE A 99 -1.33 5.35 -9.78
N PRO A 100 -2.59 4.98 -9.46
CA PRO A 100 -3.42 4.18 -10.36
C PRO A 100 -3.53 4.78 -11.76
N GLN A 101 -3.15 4.00 -12.79
CA GLN A 101 -3.44 4.30 -14.19
C GLN A 101 -4.78 3.66 -14.56
N THR A 102 -5.85 4.45 -14.61
CA THR A 102 -7.20 3.93 -14.90
C THR A 102 -8.15 5.02 -15.39
N ASP A 103 -9.12 4.61 -16.22
CA ASP A 103 -10.29 5.42 -16.59
C ASP A 103 -11.54 5.05 -15.75
N ALA A 104 -11.44 4.04 -14.87
CA ALA A 104 -12.53 3.65 -14.00
C ALA A 104 -12.87 4.77 -13.01
N ALA A 105 -14.15 4.87 -12.63
CA ALA A 105 -14.67 5.90 -11.73
C ALA A 105 -14.31 5.62 -10.25
N ILE A 106 -13.02 5.40 -9.95
CA ILE A 106 -12.51 5.08 -8.61
C ILE A 106 -12.76 6.20 -7.59
N ASN A 107 -13.09 7.41 -8.04
CA ASN A 107 -13.40 8.58 -7.21
C ASN A 107 -14.91 8.96 -7.18
N LYS A 108 -15.81 8.07 -7.59
CA LYS A 108 -17.26 8.33 -7.63
C LYS A 108 -18.04 7.35 -6.76
N GLY A 109 -19.02 7.87 -6.03
CA GLY A 109 -19.91 7.06 -5.19
C GLY A 109 -19.18 6.44 -4.00
N LYS A 110 -19.66 5.28 -3.54
CA LYS A 110 -19.01 4.53 -2.46
C LYS A 110 -18.00 3.55 -3.07
N VAL A 111 -16.74 3.78 -2.75
CA VAL A 111 -15.57 3.03 -3.24
C VAL A 111 -14.74 2.59 -2.04
N TYR A 112 -14.02 1.48 -2.21
CA TYR A 112 -13.14 0.93 -1.17
C TYR A 112 -11.72 0.84 -1.74
N TYR A 113 -10.78 1.51 -1.09
CA TYR A 113 -9.36 1.49 -1.44
C TYR A 113 -8.67 0.47 -0.53
N HIS A 114 -8.19 -0.62 -1.11
CA HIS A 114 -7.56 -1.71 -0.38
C HIS A 114 -6.05 -1.70 -0.59
N PHE A 115 -5.31 -1.92 0.49
CA PHE A 115 -3.89 -2.17 0.49
C PHE A 115 -3.52 -2.91 1.78
N SER A 116 -2.39 -3.62 1.78
CA SER A 116 -1.78 -4.16 3.00
C SER A 116 -0.36 -3.64 3.09
N ILE A 117 0.07 -3.23 4.28
CA ILE A 117 1.43 -2.74 4.53
C ILE A 117 2.09 -3.49 5.67
N SER A 118 3.40 -3.63 5.58
CA SER A 118 4.28 -4.10 6.63
C SER A 118 5.65 -3.47 6.45
N HIS A 119 6.52 -3.66 7.44
CA HIS A 119 7.94 -3.39 7.29
C HIS A 119 8.76 -4.51 7.94
N LEU A 120 10.02 -4.63 7.53
CA LEU A 120 10.96 -5.57 8.12
C LEU A 120 11.76 -4.89 9.25
N SER A 121 12.46 -5.70 10.03
CA SER A 121 13.52 -5.21 10.92
C SER A 121 14.75 -4.73 10.16
N THR A 122 14.96 -5.22 8.95
CA THR A 122 16.00 -4.74 8.04
C THR A 122 15.52 -3.50 7.28
N ASN A 123 16.27 -2.40 7.38
CA ASN A 123 15.93 -1.10 6.79
C ASN A 123 14.50 -0.63 7.13
N PRO A 124 14.13 -0.54 8.42
CA PRO A 124 12.79 -0.11 8.81
C PRO A 124 12.59 1.37 8.43
N PRO A 125 11.34 1.82 8.24
CA PRO A 125 11.03 3.24 8.13
C PRO A 125 11.56 4.01 9.35
N GLY A 126 12.03 5.23 9.11
CA GLY A 126 12.55 6.08 10.17
C GLY A 126 11.46 6.46 11.18
N THR A 127 11.80 6.44 12.46
CA THR A 127 10.87 6.88 13.52
C THR A 127 11.01 8.36 13.85
N HIS A 128 12.01 9.04 13.27
CA HIS A 128 12.40 10.41 13.63
C HIS A 128 11.84 11.44 12.64
N GLU A 129 11.36 10.99 11.49
CA GLU A 129 10.79 11.81 10.42
C GLU A 129 9.32 11.46 10.20
N GLU A 130 8.53 12.42 9.75
CA GLU A 130 7.15 12.15 9.32
C GLU A 130 7.15 11.41 7.98
N HIS A 131 6.42 10.29 7.95
CA HIS A 131 6.08 9.56 6.74
C HIS A 131 4.59 9.72 6.42
N GLN A 132 4.26 9.98 5.16
CA GLN A 132 2.90 9.99 4.62
C GLN A 132 2.76 8.80 3.66
N ILE A 133 1.78 7.94 3.91
CA ILE A 133 1.66 6.61 3.30
C ILE A 133 0.24 6.43 2.79
N ALA A 134 0.08 5.89 1.57
CA ALA A 134 -1.21 5.64 0.94
C ALA A 134 -2.18 6.83 1.05
N PHE A 135 -1.68 8.02 0.69
CA PHE A 135 -2.39 9.29 0.81
C PHE A 135 -3.03 9.70 -0.52
N PHE A 136 -4.08 10.51 -0.43
CA PHE A 136 -4.58 11.27 -1.57
C PHE A 136 -3.87 12.63 -1.62
N GLU A 137 -3.74 13.22 -2.80
CA GLU A 137 -3.08 14.53 -3.01
C GLU A 137 -3.61 15.65 -2.09
N SER A 138 -4.88 15.60 -1.71
CA SER A 138 -5.49 16.59 -0.81
C SER A 138 -5.31 16.28 0.69
N HIS A 139 -4.72 15.13 1.03
CA HIS A 139 -4.56 14.62 2.39
C HIS A 139 -5.90 14.53 3.16
N PHE A 140 -7.03 14.35 2.46
CA PHE A 140 -8.33 14.19 3.13
C PHE A 140 -8.37 12.92 3.98
N THR A 141 -7.63 11.88 3.57
CA THR A 141 -7.32 10.69 4.37
C THR A 141 -5.97 10.11 3.94
N GLU A 142 -5.24 9.55 4.91
CA GLU A 142 -3.92 8.95 4.70
C GLU A 142 -3.51 8.09 5.90
N LEU A 143 -2.44 7.30 5.75
CA LEU A 143 -1.68 6.79 6.87
C LEU A 143 -0.46 7.69 7.14
N LYS A 144 -0.10 7.86 8.42
CA LYS A 144 1.15 8.50 8.83
C LYS A 144 1.94 7.62 9.79
N TYR A 145 3.27 7.74 9.73
CA TYR A 145 4.19 7.04 10.63
C TYR A 145 5.36 7.97 11.00
N GLY A 146 6.06 7.67 12.10
CA GLY A 146 7.18 8.48 12.56
C GLY A 146 6.74 9.73 13.32
N LEU A 147 7.73 10.53 13.75
CA LEU A 147 7.50 11.77 14.50
C LEU A 147 6.88 12.81 13.57
N LEU A 148 5.61 13.17 13.82
CA LEU A 148 4.90 14.15 12.99
C LEU A 148 5.55 15.52 13.09
N SER A 149 5.55 16.27 11.98
CA SER A 149 6.16 17.58 11.91
C SER A 149 5.50 18.55 12.90
N GLY A 150 6.31 19.16 13.76
CA GLY A 150 5.85 20.08 14.80
C GLY A 150 5.44 19.44 16.13
N GLU A 151 5.40 18.10 16.22
CA GLU A 151 5.18 17.41 17.49
C GLU A 151 6.43 17.42 18.36
N SER A 152 6.22 17.37 19.68
CA SER A 152 7.31 17.21 20.64
C SER A 152 7.78 15.75 20.69
N GLY A 153 9.08 15.53 20.75
CA GLY A 153 9.67 14.20 20.88
C GLY A 153 10.94 14.05 20.07
N THR A 154 11.50 12.84 20.05
CA THR A 154 12.65 12.49 19.20
C THR A 154 12.33 11.37 18.24
N SER A 155 11.38 10.50 18.56
CA SER A 155 10.97 9.38 17.72
C SER A 155 9.55 8.92 18.06
N ASP A 156 8.91 8.25 17.10
CA ASP A 156 7.56 7.73 17.23
C ASP A 156 7.36 6.51 16.33
N SER A 157 6.97 5.37 16.92
CA SER A 157 6.78 4.10 16.20
C SER A 157 5.30 3.78 15.95
N THR A 158 4.45 4.80 15.94
CA THR A 158 3.00 4.62 15.79
C THR A 158 2.59 4.78 14.32
N LEU A 159 1.88 3.79 13.78
CA LEU A 159 1.14 3.93 12.54
C LEU A 159 -0.23 4.54 12.84
N ARG A 160 -0.58 5.60 12.12
CA ARG A 160 -1.80 6.40 12.34
C ARG A 160 -2.62 6.39 11.08
N TRP A 161 -3.93 6.21 11.21
CA TRP A 161 -4.87 6.61 10.17
C TRP A 161 -5.39 8.01 10.48
N GLN A 162 -5.23 8.91 9.52
CA GLN A 162 -5.69 10.29 9.62
C GLN A 162 -6.83 10.58 8.66
N VAL A 163 -7.75 11.42 9.11
CA VAL A 163 -8.79 12.06 8.29
C VAL A 163 -8.66 13.56 8.51
N SER A 164 -8.42 14.31 7.42
CA SER A 164 -8.20 15.76 7.47
C SER A 164 -7.16 16.17 8.52
N SER A 165 -6.00 15.49 8.49
CA SER A 165 -4.87 15.68 9.42
C SER A 165 -5.16 15.36 10.91
N VAL A 166 -6.28 14.73 11.23
CA VAL A 166 -6.62 14.30 12.60
C VAL A 166 -6.54 12.78 12.69
N THR A 167 -5.72 12.27 13.60
CA THR A 167 -5.63 10.84 13.93
C THR A 167 -6.96 10.32 14.43
N GLN A 168 -7.55 9.38 13.69
CA GLN A 168 -8.81 8.71 14.05
C GLN A 168 -8.55 7.33 14.66
N TRP A 169 -7.47 6.68 14.25
CA TRP A 169 -7.04 5.38 14.73
C TRP A 169 -5.52 5.30 14.70
N ASN A 170 -4.94 4.50 15.59
CA ASN A 170 -3.51 4.23 15.58
C ASN A 170 -3.17 2.88 16.25
N THR A 171 -1.97 2.40 15.96
CA THR A 171 -1.35 1.24 16.59
C THR A 171 0.18 1.39 16.55
N THR A 172 0.91 0.65 17.39
CA THR A 172 2.35 0.46 17.17
C THR A 172 2.57 -0.27 15.85
N PHE A 173 3.47 0.23 15.00
CA PHE A 173 3.85 -0.46 13.77
C PHE A 173 4.96 -1.45 14.07
N GLU A 174 4.58 -2.71 14.28
CA GLU A 174 5.53 -3.78 14.59
C GLU A 174 6.17 -4.31 13.30
N ALA A 175 7.48 -4.57 13.37
CA ALA A 175 8.19 -5.21 12.28
C ALA A 175 7.72 -6.66 12.08
N GLU A 176 7.64 -7.08 10.82
CA GLU A 176 7.57 -8.51 10.50
C GLU A 176 8.93 -9.15 10.80
N SER A 177 8.90 -10.39 11.31
CA SER A 177 10.14 -11.14 11.48
C SER A 177 10.79 -11.37 10.11
N ASP A 178 12.11 -11.19 10.03
CA ASP A 178 12.88 -11.50 8.81
C ASP A 178 12.78 -12.99 8.41
N SER A 179 12.20 -13.84 9.27
CA SER A 179 11.91 -15.27 9.03
C SER A 179 10.49 -15.56 8.52
N GLY A 180 9.63 -14.55 8.34
CA GLY A 180 8.29 -14.69 7.76
C GLY A 180 7.22 -15.26 8.71
N ILE A 181 7.49 -15.34 10.02
CA ILE A 181 6.46 -15.67 11.03
C ILE A 181 5.84 -14.36 11.53
N LEU A 182 4.54 -14.21 11.26
CA LEU A 182 3.84 -12.94 11.36
C LEU A 182 3.05 -12.83 12.68
N PRO A 183 3.22 -11.75 13.47
CA PRO A 183 2.13 -11.26 14.31
C PRO A 183 0.98 -10.75 13.43
N GLU A 184 -0.25 -10.77 13.94
CA GLU A 184 -1.50 -10.48 13.20
C GLU A 184 -1.39 -9.22 12.31
N ARG A 185 -1.58 -9.41 11.00
CA ARG A 185 -1.49 -8.34 10.00
C ARG A 185 -2.74 -7.45 10.03
N MET A 186 -2.55 -6.15 9.78
CA MET A 186 -3.65 -5.28 9.35
C MET A 186 -4.15 -5.73 7.97
N ILE A 187 -5.44 -6.06 7.90
CA ILE A 187 -6.21 -6.31 6.66
C ILE A 187 -6.98 -5.04 6.31
#